data_AF-A0A1G5VVE6-F1
#
_entry.id   AF-A0A1G5VVE6-F1
#
_cell.length_a   1.000
_cell.length_b   1.000
_cell.length_c   1.000
_cell.angle_alpha   90.00
_cell.angle_beta   90.00
_cell.angle_gamma   90.00
#
_symmetry.space_group_name_H-M   'P 1'
#
loop_
_entity.id
_entity.type
_entity.pdbx_description
1 polymer ?
#
loop_
_entity_poly.entity_id
_entity_poly.type
_entity_poly.pdbx_seq_one_letter_code
_entity_poly.pdbx_strand_id
1 'polypeptide(L)'
;MKTPLKNILIAGPLFLAVLLFSACSDAPEINDSLLDGNVIFDPSLYSPEDYLASAKFPNPSAEDLDKHILIASHGYSASTFEWQEFVDWSADADYRVSTLLLDGHGRSYEDFKASKWEDWRAAIIREFELLENLGYTKISFVGSSTSGALLLELMETGYFDNHVKPKNIFFVDPIRRI
;
A
#
# COMPACT_ATOMS: atom_id res chain seq x y z
N MET A 1 29.07 -42.10 54.31
CA MET A 1 28.83 -42.45 52.89
C MET A 1 28.45 -41.17 52.17
N LYS A 2 29.29 -40.66 51.26
CA LYS A 2 29.07 -39.40 50.53
C LYS A 2 28.33 -39.71 49.23
N THR A 3 27.15 -39.14 49.02
CA THR A 3 26.42 -39.17 47.75
C THR A 3 26.63 -37.82 47.05
N PRO A 4 27.05 -37.77 45.77
CA PRO A 4 27.39 -36.50 45.13
C PRO A 4 26.14 -35.78 44.63
N LEU A 5 25.98 -34.54 45.11
CA LEU A 5 25.04 -33.56 44.59
C LEU A 5 25.68 -32.90 43.35
N LYS A 6 25.60 -33.55 42.18
CA LYS A 6 25.95 -32.94 40.89
C LYS A 6 25.03 -33.54 39.85
N ASN A 7 24.09 -32.73 39.34
CA ASN A 7 23.47 -32.84 38.00
C ASN A 7 22.23 -31.95 37.82
N ILE A 8 21.84 -31.12 38.80
CA ILE A 8 20.64 -30.26 38.69
C ILE A 8 20.93 -28.87 38.10
N LEU A 9 22.18 -28.56 37.73
CA LEU A 9 22.55 -27.20 37.28
C LEU A 9 22.83 -27.01 35.78
N ILE A 10 22.57 -28.02 34.93
CA ILE A 10 22.85 -27.93 33.48
C ILE A 10 21.58 -28.03 32.62
N ALA A 11 20.45 -28.48 33.19
CA ALA A 11 19.20 -28.63 32.43
C ALA A 11 18.47 -27.31 32.15
N GLY A 12 18.57 -26.32 33.05
CA GLY A 12 17.84 -25.05 32.93
C GLY A 12 18.23 -24.19 31.72
N PRO A 13 19.52 -23.93 31.46
CA PRO A 13 19.95 -23.11 30.32
C PRO A 13 19.69 -23.78 28.96
N LEU A 14 19.81 -25.12 28.90
CA LEU A 14 19.58 -25.89 27.67
C LEU A 14 18.10 -25.95 27.31
N PHE A 15 17.21 -26.06 28.31
CA PHE A 15 15.76 -26.04 28.09
C PHE A 15 15.26 -24.66 27.66
N LEU A 16 15.84 -23.58 28.22
CA LEU A 16 15.54 -22.21 27.82
C LEU A 16 16.04 -21.89 26.41
N ALA A 17 17.22 -22.40 26.02
CA ALA A 17 17.75 -22.25 24.66
C ALA A 17 16.88 -22.99 23.62
N VAL A 18 16.41 -24.20 23.91
CA VAL A 18 15.51 -24.96 23.02
C VAL A 18 14.17 -24.24 22.81
N LEU A 19 13.61 -23.63 23.86
CA LEU A 19 12.38 -22.83 23.76
C LEU A 19 12.56 -21.56 22.90
N LEU A 20 13.75 -20.93 22.94
CA LEU A 20 14.06 -19.76 22.10
C LEU A 20 14.23 -20.11 20.61
N PHE A 21 14.63 -21.34 20.27
CA PHE A 21 14.76 -21.80 18.89
C PHE A 21 13.49 -22.46 18.32
N SER A 22 12.48 -22.76 19.14
CA SER A 22 11.19 -23.33 18.70
C SER A 22 10.05 -22.29 18.61
N ALA A 23 10.30 -21.04 18.97
CA ALA A 23 9.28 -20.00 19.03
C ALA A 23 9.04 -19.24 17.70
N CYS A 24 9.85 -19.49 16.67
CA CYS A 24 9.66 -18.92 15.34
C CYS A 24 9.48 -20.04 14.32
N SER A 25 8.26 -20.23 13.81
CA SER A 25 8.10 -20.82 12.48
C SER A 25 8.35 -19.70 11.47
N ASP A 26 9.17 -19.96 10.46
CA ASP A 26 9.49 -18.98 9.40
C ASP A 26 8.24 -18.55 8.59
N ALA A 27 7.15 -19.33 8.72
CA ALA A 27 5.83 -19.00 8.23
C ALA A 27 4.78 -19.54 9.24
N PRO A 28 4.05 -18.70 9.99
CA PRO A 28 2.89 -19.17 10.73
C PRO A 28 1.84 -19.71 9.76
N GLU A 29 1.14 -20.78 10.13
CA GLU A 29 0.00 -21.25 9.35
C GLU A 29 -1.10 -20.19 9.38
N ILE A 30 -1.34 -19.55 8.24
CA ILE A 30 -2.50 -18.66 8.06
C ILE A 30 -3.72 -19.55 7.87
N ASN A 31 -4.67 -19.46 8.80
CA ASN A 31 -5.94 -20.16 8.73
C ASN A 31 -7.09 -19.14 8.57
N ASP A 32 -8.26 -19.62 8.15
CA ASP A 32 -9.45 -18.79 7.90
C ASP A 32 -9.89 -17.95 9.11
N SER A 33 -9.47 -18.30 10.33
CA SER A 33 -9.79 -17.53 11.54
C SER A 33 -8.89 -16.31 11.74
N LEU A 34 -7.77 -16.22 11.02
CA LEU A 34 -6.85 -15.08 10.99
C LEU A 34 -7.16 -14.11 9.84
N LEU A 35 -8.05 -14.49 8.93
CA LEU A 35 -8.49 -13.68 7.81
C LEU A 35 -9.83 -13.05 8.16
N ASP A 36 -9.96 -11.73 8.02
CA ASP A 36 -11.26 -11.04 8.15
C ASP A 36 -12.26 -11.41 7.02
N GLY A 37 -11.82 -12.27 6.09
CA GLY A 37 -12.63 -12.94 5.08
C GLY A 37 -11.74 -13.65 4.05
N ASN A 38 -12.25 -14.68 3.37
CA ASN A 38 -11.51 -15.39 2.32
C ASN A 38 -11.35 -14.57 1.03
N VAL A 39 -12.17 -13.53 0.84
CA VAL A 39 -12.11 -12.64 -0.30
C VAL A 39 -12.50 -11.23 0.15
N ILE A 40 -11.58 -10.28 0.00
CA ILE A 40 -11.91 -8.86 0.08
C ILE A 40 -12.25 -8.48 -1.35
N PHE A 41 -13.44 -7.95 -1.61
CA PHE A 41 -13.78 -7.43 -2.94
C PHE A 41 -13.76 -5.92 -2.87
N ASP A 42 -12.65 -5.32 -3.30
CA ASP A 42 -12.58 -3.87 -3.36
C ASP A 42 -13.45 -3.36 -4.52
N PRO A 43 -14.42 -2.48 -4.27
CA PRO A 43 -15.33 -1.95 -5.28
C PRO A 43 -14.61 -1.26 -6.45
N SER A 44 -13.39 -0.75 -6.25
CA SER A 44 -12.63 -0.10 -7.32
C SER A 44 -12.26 -1.04 -8.47
N LEU A 45 -12.31 -2.36 -8.27
CA LEU A 45 -12.07 -3.36 -9.32
C LEU A 45 -13.23 -3.46 -10.31
N TYR A 46 -14.42 -3.08 -9.90
CA TYR A 46 -15.66 -3.24 -10.68
C TYR A 46 -16.19 -1.90 -11.20
N SER A 47 -15.92 -0.83 -10.47
CA SER A 47 -16.35 0.54 -10.80
C SER A 47 -15.17 1.51 -10.66
N PRO A 48 -14.09 1.36 -11.45
CA PRO A 48 -12.90 2.20 -11.34
C PRO A 48 -13.20 3.70 -11.53
N GLU A 49 -14.26 4.05 -12.26
CA GLU A 49 -14.73 5.42 -12.46
C GLU A 49 -15.19 6.13 -11.17
N ASP A 50 -15.50 5.39 -10.11
CA ASP A 50 -15.86 5.97 -8.81
C ASP A 50 -14.62 6.29 -7.96
N TYR A 51 -13.46 5.73 -8.31
CA TYR A 51 -12.23 5.78 -7.51
C TYR A 51 -11.11 6.53 -8.21
N LEU A 52 -10.92 6.32 -9.52
CA LEU A 52 -9.83 6.88 -10.31
C LEU A 52 -10.31 8.08 -11.12
N ALA A 53 -9.61 9.21 -10.97
CA ALA A 53 -9.92 10.42 -11.72
C ALA A 53 -9.72 10.21 -13.24
N SER A 54 -8.72 9.43 -13.65
CA SER A 54 -8.49 9.10 -15.06
C SER A 54 -9.64 8.31 -15.68
N ALA A 55 -10.24 7.38 -14.92
CA ALA A 55 -11.38 6.57 -15.36
C ALA A 55 -12.69 7.36 -15.35
N LYS A 56 -12.88 8.25 -14.37
CA LYS A 56 -14.06 9.11 -14.25
C LYS A 56 -14.15 10.15 -15.37
N PHE A 57 -13.00 10.70 -15.77
CA PHE A 57 -12.90 11.77 -16.78
C PHE A 57 -12.00 11.34 -17.94
N PRO A 58 -12.42 10.37 -18.77
CA PRO A 58 -11.59 9.84 -19.85
C PRO A 58 -11.47 10.81 -21.04
N ASN A 59 -12.31 11.85 -21.09
CA ASN A 59 -12.25 12.95 -22.04
C ASN A 59 -12.49 14.27 -21.29
N PRO A 60 -11.48 14.77 -20.53
CA PRO A 60 -11.68 15.90 -19.63
C PRO A 60 -11.94 17.20 -20.40
N SER A 61 -12.82 18.04 -19.88
CA SER A 61 -13.00 19.42 -20.34
C SER A 61 -11.82 20.30 -19.90
N ALA A 62 -11.74 21.53 -20.42
CA ALA A 62 -10.75 22.49 -19.96
C ALA A 62 -10.88 22.84 -18.47
N GLU A 63 -12.11 22.81 -17.93
CA GLU A 63 -12.35 23.01 -16.49
C GLU A 63 -11.86 21.80 -15.69
N ASP A 64 -12.07 20.59 -16.18
CA ASP A 64 -11.55 19.38 -15.54
C ASP A 64 -10.03 19.41 -15.47
N LEU A 65 -9.35 19.76 -16.58
CA LEU A 65 -7.89 19.84 -16.65
C LEU A 65 -7.28 20.90 -15.71
N ASP A 66 -8.05 21.92 -15.34
CA ASP A 66 -7.60 22.93 -14.38
C ASP A 66 -7.70 22.45 -12.92
N LYS A 67 -8.47 21.39 -12.64
CA LYS A 67 -8.58 20.84 -11.28
C LYS A 67 -7.27 20.20 -10.85
N HIS A 68 -6.95 20.37 -9.56
CA HIS A 68 -5.84 19.68 -8.93
C HIS A 68 -6.24 18.23 -8.64
N ILE A 69 -5.41 17.27 -9.02
CA ILE A 69 -5.61 15.84 -8.75
C ILE A 69 -4.67 15.40 -7.63
N LEU A 70 -5.23 14.83 -6.57
CA LEU A 70 -4.50 14.19 -5.49
C LEU A 70 -4.63 12.67 -5.64
N ILE A 71 -3.55 12.02 -6.05
CA ILE A 71 -3.47 10.56 -6.12
C ILE A 71 -3.21 10.02 -4.71
N ALA A 72 -4.17 9.28 -4.17
CA ALA A 72 -4.12 8.69 -2.84
C ALA A 72 -3.86 7.17 -2.94
N SER A 73 -2.82 6.71 -2.25
CA SER A 73 -2.37 5.31 -2.30
C SER A 73 -2.17 4.72 -0.90
N HIS A 74 -2.83 3.59 -0.66
CA HIS A 74 -2.96 2.91 0.63
C HIS A 74 -1.72 2.09 1.03
N GLY A 75 -1.67 1.60 2.27
CA GLY A 75 -0.57 0.78 2.80
C GLY A 75 -0.64 -0.72 2.46
N TYR A 76 0.36 -1.49 2.93
CA TYR A 76 0.39 -2.95 2.83
C TYR A 76 -0.85 -3.59 3.45
N SER A 77 -1.43 -4.59 2.78
CA SER A 77 -2.66 -5.32 3.20
C SER A 77 -3.95 -4.50 3.27
N ALA A 78 -3.90 -3.19 2.98
CA ALA A 78 -5.05 -2.31 2.98
C ALA A 78 -5.79 -2.32 1.62
N SER A 79 -6.72 -1.38 1.44
CA SER A 79 -7.52 -1.22 0.21
C SER A 79 -7.89 0.25 0.00
N THR A 80 -8.67 0.57 -1.04
CA THR A 80 -9.14 1.96 -1.28
C THR A 80 -9.92 2.54 -0.10
N PHE A 81 -10.49 1.67 0.76
CA PHE A 81 -11.23 2.05 1.95
C PHE A 81 -10.43 2.94 2.93
N GLU A 82 -9.10 2.79 2.99
CA GLU A 82 -8.24 3.62 3.87
C GLU A 82 -8.40 5.13 3.61
N TRP A 83 -8.79 5.49 2.38
CA TRP A 83 -8.96 6.89 1.96
C TRP A 83 -10.42 7.36 1.95
N GLN A 84 -11.40 6.51 2.27
CA GLN A 84 -12.82 6.86 2.09
C GLN A 84 -13.22 8.06 2.92
N GLU A 85 -12.85 8.11 4.21
CA GLU A 85 -13.17 9.26 5.07
C GLU A 85 -12.54 10.56 4.55
N PHE A 86 -11.33 10.48 4.00
CA PHE A 86 -10.65 11.63 3.39
C PHE A 86 -11.34 12.09 2.10
N VAL A 87 -11.83 11.15 1.27
CA VAL A 87 -12.64 11.46 0.08
C VAL A 87 -13.94 12.15 0.49
N ASP A 88 -14.65 11.61 1.48
CA ASP A 88 -15.92 12.17 1.97
C ASP A 88 -15.73 13.58 2.52
N TRP A 89 -14.65 13.82 3.28
CA TRP A 89 -14.29 15.14 3.78
C TRP A 89 -13.90 16.12 2.65
N SER A 90 -13.35 15.62 1.55
CA SER A 90 -12.88 16.41 0.41
C SER A 90 -13.98 16.75 -0.60
N ALA A 91 -15.24 16.38 -0.37
CA ALA A 91 -16.33 16.48 -1.35
C ALA A 91 -16.54 17.92 -1.91
N ASP A 92 -16.36 18.94 -1.07
CA ASP A 92 -16.53 20.35 -1.44
C ASP A 92 -15.19 21.06 -1.77
N ALA A 93 -14.10 20.31 -1.91
CA ALA A 93 -12.79 20.88 -2.16
C ALA A 93 -12.57 21.28 -3.63
N ASP A 94 -11.61 22.18 -3.87
CA ASP A 94 -11.20 22.59 -5.23
C ASP A 94 -10.20 21.60 -5.88
N TYR A 95 -10.07 20.40 -5.32
CA TYR A 95 -9.26 19.30 -5.84
C TYR A 95 -10.11 18.03 -5.93
N ARG A 96 -9.63 17.05 -6.70
CA ARG A 96 -10.24 15.73 -6.81
C ARG A 96 -9.26 14.69 -6.28
N VAL A 97 -9.79 13.69 -5.57
CA VAL A 97 -8.98 12.57 -5.09
C VAL A 97 -9.11 11.43 -6.08
N SER A 98 -7.98 10.88 -6.51
CA SER A 98 -7.89 9.63 -7.26
C SER A 98 -7.37 8.54 -6.31
N THR A 99 -8.26 7.66 -5.87
CA THR A 99 -7.96 6.58 -4.92
C THR A 99 -7.60 5.32 -5.68
N LEU A 100 -6.32 4.95 -5.67
CA LEU A 100 -5.88 3.75 -6.40
C LEU A 100 -5.75 2.54 -5.47
N LEU A 101 -6.06 1.37 -6.03
CA LEU A 101 -5.81 0.07 -5.42
C LEU A 101 -4.47 -0.46 -5.92
N LEU A 102 -3.58 -0.83 -5.00
CA LEU A 102 -2.32 -1.48 -5.35
C LEU A 102 -2.59 -2.86 -5.97
N ASP A 103 -1.75 -3.28 -6.92
CA ASP A 103 -1.92 -4.59 -7.57
C ASP A 103 -1.85 -5.73 -6.55
N GLY A 104 -2.64 -6.78 -6.77
CA GLY A 104 -2.82 -7.89 -5.83
C GLY A 104 -3.71 -7.61 -4.62
N HIS A 105 -3.99 -6.35 -4.27
CA HIS A 105 -4.84 -6.01 -3.13
C HIS A 105 -6.34 -6.05 -3.49
N GLY A 106 -7.20 -6.13 -2.46
CA GLY A 106 -8.65 -6.01 -2.63
C GLY A 106 -9.30 -7.15 -3.41
N ARG A 107 -8.70 -8.35 -3.39
CA ARG A 107 -9.17 -9.57 -4.08
C ARG A 107 -8.92 -10.84 -3.23
N SER A 108 -8.23 -11.85 -3.75
CA SER A 108 -7.84 -13.06 -2.98
C SER A 108 -6.52 -12.88 -2.22
N TYR A 109 -6.32 -13.70 -1.18
CA TYR A 109 -5.04 -13.79 -0.47
C TYR A 109 -3.92 -14.30 -1.38
N GLU A 110 -4.23 -15.24 -2.28
CA GLU A 110 -3.28 -15.79 -3.24
C GLU A 110 -2.74 -14.72 -4.19
N ASP A 111 -3.62 -13.84 -4.69
CA ASP A 111 -3.24 -12.71 -5.53
C ASP A 111 -2.36 -11.73 -4.76
N PHE A 112 -2.75 -11.39 -3.53
CA PHE A 112 -1.97 -10.50 -2.66
C PHE A 112 -0.57 -11.07 -2.40
N LYS A 113 -0.48 -12.35 -2.04
CA LYS A 113 0.77 -13.07 -1.79
C LYS A 113 1.65 -13.18 -3.04
N ALA A 114 1.04 -13.28 -4.22
CA ALA A 114 1.76 -13.37 -5.48
C ALA A 114 2.29 -12.00 -5.96
N SER A 115 1.63 -10.91 -5.57
CA SER A 115 2.02 -9.55 -5.92
C SER A 115 3.30 -9.10 -5.21
N LYS A 116 4.08 -8.26 -5.89
CA LYS A 116 5.34 -7.71 -5.38
C LYS A 116 5.29 -6.19 -5.35
N TRP A 117 6.26 -5.58 -4.68
CA TRP A 117 6.36 -4.13 -4.58
C TRP A 117 6.47 -3.44 -5.95
N GLU A 118 7.05 -4.10 -6.96
CA GLU A 118 7.10 -3.58 -8.33
C GLU A 118 5.71 -3.49 -8.96
N ASP A 119 4.81 -4.43 -8.66
CA ASP A 119 3.43 -4.40 -9.15
C ASP A 119 2.66 -3.26 -8.47
N TRP A 120 2.88 -3.07 -7.17
CA TRP A 120 2.29 -1.96 -6.41
C TRP A 120 2.76 -0.61 -6.94
N ARG A 121 4.08 -0.48 -7.21
CA ARG A 121 4.67 0.69 -7.87
C ARG A 121 4.05 0.95 -9.23
N ALA A 122 3.85 -0.11 -10.02
CA ALA A 122 3.26 0.00 -11.35
C ALA A 122 1.82 0.53 -11.29
N ALA A 123 1.03 0.18 -10.27
CA ALA A 123 -0.31 0.74 -10.07
C ALA A 123 -0.30 2.25 -9.86
N ILE A 124 0.65 2.78 -9.07
CA ILE A 124 0.84 4.22 -8.85
C ILE A 124 1.21 4.92 -10.16
N ILE A 125 2.18 4.36 -10.90
CA ILE A 125 2.63 4.88 -12.19
C ILE A 125 1.48 4.93 -13.20
N ARG A 126 0.68 3.86 -13.30
CA ARG A 126 -0.40 3.80 -14.28
C ARG A 126 -1.39 4.94 -14.13
N GLU A 127 -1.86 5.22 -12.91
CA GLU A 127 -2.81 6.33 -12.71
C GLU A 127 -2.15 7.69 -13.01
N PHE A 128 -0.90 7.88 -12.59
CA PHE A 128 -0.16 9.10 -12.87
C PHE A 128 0.02 9.36 -14.37
N GLU A 129 0.52 8.37 -15.12
CA GLU A 129 0.74 8.49 -16.56
C GLU A 129 -0.57 8.64 -17.32
N LEU A 130 -1.65 7.97 -16.90
CA LEU A 130 -2.98 8.18 -17.50
C LEU A 130 -3.44 9.64 -17.33
N LEU A 131 -3.32 10.20 -16.13
CA LEU A 131 -3.66 11.60 -15.88
C LEU A 131 -2.77 12.57 -16.66
N GLU A 132 -1.46 12.32 -16.71
CA GLU A 132 -0.53 13.12 -17.50
C GLU A 132 -0.89 13.10 -18.99
N ASN A 133 -1.16 11.90 -19.54
CA ASN A 133 -1.54 11.73 -20.94
C ASN A 133 -2.89 12.38 -21.28
N LEU A 134 -3.82 12.43 -20.32
CA LEU A 134 -5.08 13.17 -20.45
C LEU A 134 -4.87 14.70 -20.43
N GLY A 135 -3.70 15.18 -20.00
CA GLY A 135 -3.31 16.60 -20.00
C GLY A 135 -3.32 17.26 -18.62
N TYR A 136 -3.52 16.51 -17.54
CA TYR A 136 -3.47 17.08 -16.19
C TYR A 136 -2.04 17.49 -15.84
N THR A 137 -1.87 18.73 -15.35
CA THR A 137 -0.56 19.26 -14.96
C THR A 137 -0.44 19.57 -13.47
N LYS A 138 -1.55 19.55 -12.73
CA LYS A 138 -1.64 19.81 -11.29
C LYS A 138 -1.88 18.50 -10.54
N ILE A 139 -0.86 17.65 -10.51
CA ILE A 139 -0.94 16.32 -9.87
C ILE A 139 -0.13 16.34 -8.56
N SER A 140 -0.67 15.78 -7.49
CA SER A 140 0.03 15.54 -6.22
C SER A 140 -0.22 14.13 -5.74
N PHE A 141 0.60 13.67 -4.80
CA PHE A 141 0.47 12.35 -4.20
C PHE A 141 0.27 12.43 -2.70
N VAL A 142 -0.49 11.48 -2.17
CA VAL A 142 -0.45 11.09 -0.76
C VAL A 142 -0.29 9.58 -0.67
N GLY A 143 0.71 9.13 0.09
CA GLY A 143 1.00 7.72 0.31
C GLY A 143 1.04 7.37 1.79
N SER A 144 0.27 6.36 2.19
CA SER A 144 0.31 5.78 3.53
C SER A 144 1.31 4.61 3.57
N SER A 145 2.09 4.49 4.64
CA SER A 145 2.90 3.32 4.95
C SER A 145 3.79 2.87 3.75
N THR A 146 3.53 1.68 3.20
CA THR A 146 4.24 1.12 2.03
C THR A 146 4.21 2.04 0.81
N SER A 147 3.08 2.68 0.50
CA SER A 147 3.00 3.60 -0.64
C SER A 147 3.82 4.86 -0.43
N GLY A 148 4.03 5.28 0.81
CA GLY A 148 4.98 6.34 1.11
C GLY A 148 6.41 5.96 0.71
N ALA A 149 6.82 4.72 0.97
CA ALA A 149 8.12 4.22 0.55
C ALA A 149 8.23 4.05 -0.97
N LEU A 150 7.15 3.64 -1.66
CA LEU A 150 7.11 3.55 -3.12
C LEU A 150 7.27 4.92 -3.78
N LEU A 151 6.61 5.95 -3.25
CA LEU A 151 6.76 7.32 -3.73
C LEU A 151 8.17 7.86 -3.52
N LEU A 152 8.81 7.54 -2.39
CA LEU A 152 10.21 7.89 -2.15
C LEU A 152 11.15 7.20 -3.14
N GLU A 153 10.90 5.93 -3.48
CA GLU A 153 11.67 5.21 -4.50
C GLU A 153 11.52 5.85 -5.89
N LEU A 154 10.31 6.27 -6.28
CA LEU A 154 10.08 6.98 -7.54
C LEU A 154 10.85 8.31 -7.59
N MET A 155 10.92 9.02 -6.46
CA MET A 155 11.71 10.23 -6.34
C MET A 155 13.22 9.95 -6.41
N GLU A 156 13.70 8.93 -5.70
CA GLU A 156 15.12 8.55 -5.64
C GLU A 156 15.65 8.09 -7.00
N THR A 157 14.84 7.34 -7.76
CA THR A 157 15.20 6.85 -9.09
C THR A 157 15.12 7.91 -10.18
N GLY A 158 14.67 9.12 -9.86
CA GLY A 158 14.48 10.19 -10.85
C GLY A 158 13.34 9.93 -11.81
N TYR A 159 12.35 9.10 -11.44
CA TYR A 159 11.23 8.75 -12.31
C TYR A 159 10.54 10.01 -12.86
N PHE A 160 10.31 11.03 -12.02
CA PHE A 160 9.63 12.27 -12.41
C PHE A 160 10.48 13.25 -13.24
N ASP A 161 11.74 12.96 -13.56
CA ASP A 161 12.60 13.90 -14.31
C ASP A 161 12.15 14.07 -15.76
N ASN A 162 11.50 13.07 -16.33
CA ASN A 162 10.96 13.09 -17.70
C ASN A 162 9.43 13.23 -17.76
N HIS A 163 8.79 13.57 -16.64
CA HIS A 163 7.33 13.69 -16.52
C HIS A 163 6.94 15.05 -15.92
N VAL A 164 5.65 15.35 -15.90
CA VAL A 164 5.08 16.45 -15.11
C VAL A 164 5.51 16.31 -13.65
N LYS A 165 6.18 17.35 -13.13
CA LYS A 165 6.61 17.34 -11.74
C LYS A 165 5.40 17.38 -10.80
N PRO A 166 5.29 16.43 -9.85
CA PRO A 166 4.25 16.49 -8.84
C PRO A 166 4.32 17.81 -8.08
N LYS A 167 3.17 18.44 -7.83
CA LYS A 167 3.10 19.72 -7.11
C LYS A 167 3.45 19.57 -5.63
N ASN A 168 2.93 18.50 -5.02
CA ASN A 168 3.19 18.13 -3.64
C ASN A 168 3.20 16.61 -3.51
N ILE A 169 3.96 16.10 -2.53
CA ILE A 169 3.96 14.69 -2.14
C ILE A 169 3.89 14.66 -0.61
N PHE A 170 2.83 14.06 -0.07
CA PHE A 170 2.59 13.93 1.36
C PHE A 170 2.72 12.47 1.79
N PHE A 171 3.27 12.26 2.98
CA PHE A 171 3.50 10.93 3.53
C PHE A 171 2.74 10.78 4.84
N VAL A 172 1.99 9.68 4.97
CA VAL A 172 1.36 9.27 6.22
C VAL A 172 2.11 8.04 6.73
N ASP A 173 2.87 8.20 7.80
CA ASP A 173 3.65 7.14 8.46
C ASP A 173 4.42 6.20 7.49
N PRO A 174 5.28 6.74 6.60
CA PRO A 174 5.95 5.94 5.59
C PRO A 174 6.90 4.91 6.22
N ILE A 175 6.93 3.69 5.67
CA ILE A 175 7.92 2.70 6.08
C ILE A 175 9.28 3.03 5.46
N ARG A 176 10.36 2.62 6.13
CA ARG A 176 11.72 3.03 5.71
C ARG A 176 12.28 2.22 4.54
N ARG A 177 11.77 1.00 4.31
CA ARG A 177 12.15 0.09 3.23
C ARG A 177 10.99 -0.85 2.91
N ILE A 178 10.93 -1.27 1.65
CA ILE A 178 10.03 -2.31 1.12
C ILE A 178 10.90 -3.48 0.70
#